data_AF-A0A9J6GUT5-F1
#
_entry.id   AF-A0A9J6GUT5-F1
#
_cell.length_a   1.000
_cell.length_b   1.000
_cell.length_c   1.000
_cell.angle_alpha   90.00
_cell.angle_beta   90.00
_cell.angle_gamma   90.00
#
_symmetry.space_group_name_H-M   'P 1'
#
loop_
_entity.id
_entity.type
_entity.pdbx_description
1 polymer ?
#
loop_
_entity_poly.entity_id
_entity_poly.type
_entity_poly.pdbx_seq_one_letter_code
_entity_poly.pdbx_strand_id
1 'polypeptide(L)'
;MVIGEDARKTYSTFVFEEGEEKSDIAVLKKKFEAFYKPSLNLAYHEYRFGIRDQRDGESFNGLANRTERIGQELRIWRNGRTHATEQNYPWRER
;
A
#
# COMPACT_ATOMS: atom_id res chain seq x y z
N MET A 1 26.24 -0.32 9.63
CA MET A 1 24.78 -0.48 9.77
C MET A 1 24.45 -1.94 9.52
N VAL A 2 23.92 -2.65 10.52
CA VAL A 2 23.58 -4.07 10.40
C VAL A 2 22.07 -4.17 10.34
N ILE A 3 21.54 -4.66 9.21
CA ILE A 3 20.10 -4.90 9.04
C ILE A 3 19.73 -6.29 9.57
N GLY A 4 18.51 -6.42 10.12
CA GLY A 4 17.97 -7.67 10.64
C GLY A 4 17.87 -8.78 9.60
N GLU A 5 17.69 -10.02 10.04
CA GLU A 5 17.64 -11.20 9.16
C GLU A 5 16.52 -11.10 8.12
N ASP A 6 15.32 -10.66 8.52
CA ASP A 6 14.19 -10.50 7.60
C ASP A 6 14.43 -9.41 6.56
N ALA A 7 15.04 -8.30 6.97
CA ALA A 7 15.42 -7.25 6.04
C ALA A 7 16.47 -7.72 5.03
N ARG A 8 17.38 -8.63 5.41
CA ARG A 8 18.34 -9.25 4.47
C ARG A 8 17.65 -10.16 3.46
N LYS A 9 16.66 -10.94 3.88
CA LYS A 9 15.85 -11.78 2.99
C LYS A 9 15.09 -10.91 1.98
N THR A 10 14.41 -9.86 2.44
CA THR A 10 13.72 -8.90 1.56
C THR A 10 14.69 -8.15 0.63
N TYR A 11 15.85 -7.72 1.12
CA TYR A 11 16.85 -7.07 0.28
C TYR A 11 17.30 -7.96 -0.89
N SER A 12 17.41 -9.27 -0.66
CA SER A 12 17.80 -10.23 -1.70
C SER A 12 16.77 -10.35 -2.84
N THR A 13 15.52 -9.90 -2.65
CA THR A 13 14.48 -9.91 -3.67
C THR A 13 14.41 -8.63 -4.49
N PHE A 14 15.23 -7.61 -4.18
CA PHE A 14 15.18 -6.33 -4.88
C PHE A 14 15.90 -6.40 -6.23
N VAL A 15 15.19 -5.95 -7.26
CA VAL A 15 15.76 -5.68 -8.58
C VAL A 15 16.11 -4.20 -8.64
N PHE A 16 17.34 -3.89 -9.06
CA PHE A 16 17.87 -2.54 -9.21
C PHE A 16 17.97 -2.22 -10.70
N GLU A 17 17.47 -1.05 -11.11
CA GLU A 17 17.52 -0.58 -12.49
C GLU A 17 18.87 0.09 -12.79
N GLU A 18 19.15 0.31 -14.07
CA GLU A 18 20.39 0.96 -14.52
C GLU A 18 20.43 2.42 -14.00
N GLY A 19 21.44 2.73 -13.20
CA GLY A 19 21.58 4.03 -12.52
C GLY A 19 21.14 4.06 -11.05
N GLU A 20 20.52 2.99 -10.52
CA GLU A 20 20.23 2.88 -9.09
C GLU A 20 21.45 2.34 -8.31
N GLU A 21 21.94 3.12 -7.35
CA GLU A 21 23.06 2.70 -6.52
C GLU A 21 22.59 1.82 -5.35
N LYS A 22 23.13 0.60 -5.25
CA LYS A 22 22.75 -0.37 -4.20
C LYS A 22 23.15 0.05 -2.79
N SER A 23 24.13 0.95 -2.67
CA SER A 23 24.60 1.53 -1.41
C SER A 23 23.84 2.79 -1.02
N ASP A 24 23.06 3.38 -1.91
CA ASP A 24 22.32 4.61 -1.61
C ASP A 24 21.14 4.31 -0.68
N ILE A 25 21.21 4.87 0.53
CA ILE A 25 20.20 4.74 1.57
C ILE A 25 18.84 5.25 1.09
N ALA A 26 18.79 6.28 0.24
CA ALA A 26 17.54 6.82 -0.28
C ALA A 26 16.83 5.81 -1.19
N VAL A 27 17.59 5.16 -2.08
CA VAL A 27 17.08 4.09 -2.96
C VAL A 27 16.58 2.91 -2.15
N LEU A 28 17.36 2.47 -1.15
CA LEU A 28 16.98 1.36 -0.28
C LEU A 28 15.71 1.65 0.50
N LYS A 29 15.60 2.83 1.11
CA LYS A 29 14.38 3.24 1.83
C LYS A 29 13.17 3.18 0.92
N LYS A 30 13.26 3.70 -0.30
CA LYS A 30 12.16 3.70 -1.27
C LYS A 30 11.72 2.29 -1.66
N LYS A 31 12.67 1.37 -1.91
CA LYS A 31 12.34 -0.03 -2.24
C LYS A 31 11.75 -0.79 -1.04
N PHE A 32 12.28 -0.56 0.16
CA PHE A 32 11.71 -1.14 1.39
C PHE A 32 10.30 -0.61 1.67
N GLU A 33 10.08 0.69 1.52
CA GLU A 33 8.74 1.28 1.60
C GLU A 33 7.82 0.67 0.55
N ALA A 34 8.25 0.52 -0.70
CA ALA A 34 7.44 -0.09 -1.74
C ALA A 34 7.11 -1.58 -1.46
N PHE A 35 8.07 -2.34 -0.93
CA PHE A 35 7.89 -3.76 -0.62
C PHE A 35 6.94 -3.99 0.56
N TYR A 36 7.05 -3.17 1.62
CA TYR A 36 6.22 -3.29 2.81
C TYR A 36 4.93 -2.47 2.75
N LYS A 37 4.82 -1.53 1.80
CA LYS A 37 3.56 -0.86 1.52
C LYS A 37 2.64 -1.90 0.91
N PRO A 38 1.51 -2.23 1.57
CA PRO A 38 0.56 -3.15 0.97
C PRO A 38 0.13 -2.58 -0.37
N SER A 39 0.37 -3.34 -1.46
CA SER A 39 -0.33 -3.12 -2.71
C SER A 39 -1.80 -3.39 -2.40
N LEU A 40 -2.53 -2.32 -2.07
CA LEU A 40 -3.91 -2.42 -1.64
C LEU A 40 -4.71 -2.94 -2.83
N ASN A 41 -4.90 -4.27 -2.89
CA ASN A 41 -5.73 -4.88 -3.90
C ASN A 41 -7.17 -4.48 -3.56
N LEU A 42 -7.62 -3.40 -4.18
CA LEU A 42 -8.91 -2.78 -3.89
C LEU A 42 -10.03 -3.82 -3.92
N ALA A 43 -10.06 -4.66 -4.96
CA ALA A 43 -11.06 -5.71 -5.10
C ALA A 43 -10.99 -6.72 -3.95
N TYR A 44 -9.80 -7.10 -3.50
CA TYR A 44 -9.63 -7.96 -2.32
C TYR A 44 -10.11 -7.28 -1.03
N HIS A 45 -9.84 -5.99 -0.84
CA HIS A 45 -10.29 -5.24 0.34
C HIS A 45 -11.80 -5.00 0.35
N GLU A 46 -12.39 -4.61 -0.78
CA GLU A 46 -13.84 -4.47 -0.95
C GLU A 46 -14.56 -5.81 -0.76
N TYR A 47 -14.02 -6.88 -1.34
CA TYR A 47 -14.52 -8.24 -1.12
C TYR A 47 -14.46 -8.61 0.36
N ARG A 48 -13.30 -8.49 1.00
CA ARG A 48 -13.10 -8.79 2.43
C ARG A 48 -13.96 -7.95 3.35
N PHE A 49 -14.33 -6.74 2.94
CA PHE A 49 -15.21 -5.86 3.68
C PHE A 49 -16.67 -6.28 3.52
N GLY A 50 -17.11 -6.57 2.29
CA GLY A 50 -18.48 -6.94 1.98
C GLY A 50 -18.91 -8.31 2.52
N ILE A 51 -17.98 -9.24 2.74
CA ILE A 51 -18.29 -10.59 3.22
C ILE A 51 -18.18 -10.76 4.74
N ARG A 52 -17.89 -9.70 5.49
CA ARG A 52 -17.46 -9.85 6.88
C ARG A 52 -18.58 -9.55 7.86
N ASP A 53 -18.94 -10.59 8.62
CA ASP A 53 -19.78 -10.47 9.81
C ASP A 53 -18.99 -10.08 11.06
N GLN A 54 -19.71 -9.60 12.08
CA GLN A 54 -19.18 -9.39 13.42
C GLN A 54 -18.57 -10.70 13.93
N ARG A 55 -17.34 -10.65 14.46
CA ARG A 55 -16.72 -11.86 15.05
C ARG A 55 -17.35 -12.19 16.40
N ASP A 56 -17.39 -13.47 16.76
CA ASP A 56 -17.77 -13.89 18.10
C ASP A 56 -16.89 -13.23 19.17
N GLY A 57 -17.53 -12.55 20.12
CA GLY A 57 -16.87 -11.79 21.18
C GLY A 57 -16.36 -10.39 20.78
N GLU A 58 -16.51 -9.97 19.52
CA GLU A 58 -16.25 -8.59 19.10
C GLU A 58 -17.40 -7.70 19.57
N SER A 59 -17.11 -6.57 20.22
CA SER A 59 -18.16 -5.60 20.54
C SER A 59 -18.61 -4.86 19.28
N PHE A 60 -19.86 -4.40 19.26
CA PHE A 60 -20.38 -3.61 18.14
C PHE A 60 -19.51 -2.37 17.85
N ASN A 61 -19.04 -1.68 18.90
CA ASN A 61 -18.11 -0.56 18.77
C ASN A 61 -16.75 -0.98 18.20
N GLY A 62 -16.26 -2.17 18.54
CA GLY A 62 -15.03 -2.74 17.99
C GLY A 62 -15.14 -3.01 16.49
N LEU A 63 -16.27 -3.56 16.06
CA LEU A 63 -16.59 -3.71 14.64
C LEU A 63 -16.65 -2.36 13.95
N ALA A 64 -17.46 -1.42 14.45
CA ALA A 64 -17.65 -0.09 13.85
C ALA A 64 -16.34 0.70 13.68
N ASN A 65 -15.49 0.76 14.72
CA ASN A 65 -14.21 1.47 14.66
C ASN A 65 -13.26 0.89 13.60
N ARG A 66 -13.32 -0.43 13.38
CA ARG A 66 -12.48 -1.10 12.39
C ARG A 66 -13.00 -0.88 10.97
N THR A 67 -14.32 -0.91 10.80
CA THR A 67 -15.04 -0.60 9.56
C THR A 67 -14.72 0.83 9.10
N GLU A 68 -14.77 1.79 10.02
CA GLU A 68 -14.41 3.19 9.78
C GLU A 68 -12.93 3.33 9.33
N ARG A 69 -12.00 2.65 10.00
CA ARG A 69 -10.58 2.72 9.64
C ARG A 69 -10.30 2.23 8.22
N ILE A 70 -10.91 1.10 7.83
CA ILE A 70 -10.79 0.56 6.47
C ILE A 70 -11.45 1.51 5.46
N GLY A 71 -12.60 2.10 5.79
CA GLY A 71 -13.25 3.12 4.97
C GLY A 71 -12.39 4.36 4.74
N GLN A 72 -11.65 4.82 5.75
CA GLN A 72 -10.72 5.94 5.61
C GLN A 72 -9.52 5.60 4.71
N GLU A 73 -8.94 4.41 4.86
CA GLU A 73 -7.84 3.94 3.99
C GLU A 73 -8.28 3.91 2.50
N LEU A 74 -9.49 3.43 2.23
CA LEU A 74 -10.08 3.44 0.88
C LEU A 74 -10.33 4.86 0.35
N ARG A 75 -10.79 5.78 1.22
CA ARG A 75 -11.04 7.18 0.85
C ARG A 75 -9.75 7.94 0.52
N ILE A 76 -8.70 7.77 1.34
CA ILE A 76 -7.37 8.37 1.10
C ILE A 76 -6.82 7.89 -0.24
N TRP A 77 -6.96 6.60 -0.54
CA TRP A 77 -6.47 6.04 -1.79
C TRP A 77 -7.30 6.50 -3.01
N ARG A 78 -8.63 6.60 -2.88
CA ARG A 78 -9.50 7.14 -3.95
C ARG A 78 -9.15 8.60 -4.27
N ASN A 79 -8.90 9.40 -3.23
CA ASN A 79 -8.52 10.81 -3.39
C ASN A 79 -7.07 10.99 -3.89
N GLY A 80 -6.17 10.06 -3.54
CA GLY A 80 -4.80 10.02 -4.08
C GLY A 80 -4.76 9.71 -5.59
N ARG A 81 -5.72 8.96 -6.13
CA ARG A 81 -5.83 8.74 -7.58
C ARG A 81 -6.38 9.95 -8.34
N THR A 82 -7.33 10.70 -7.77
CA THR A 82 -7.88 11.89 -8.44
C THR A 82 -6.85 12.99 -8.71
N HIS A 83 -5.81 13.10 -7.88
CA HIS A 83 -4.70 14.05 -8.14
C HIS A 83 -3.60 13.49 -9.06
N ALA A 84 -3.50 12.16 -9.21
CA ALA A 84 -2.56 11.53 -10.14
C ALA A 84 -3.10 11.46 -11.59
N THR A 85 -4.43 11.56 -11.78
CA THR A 85 -5.07 11.45 -13.10
C THR A 85 -5.13 12.75 -13.89
N GLU A 86 -4.84 13.92 -13.29
CA GLU A 86 -4.89 15.22 -13.98
C GLU A 86 -3.60 15.58 -14.73
N GLN A 87 -2.49 14.85 -14.57
CA GLN A 87 -1.22 15.20 -15.20
C GLN A 87 -0.73 14.28 -16.33
N ASN A 88 -1.50 13.29 -16.80
CA ASN A 88 -0.92 12.32 -17.75
C ASN A 88 -1.89 11.67 -18.76
N TYR A 89 -2.63 12.46 -19.54
CA TYR A 89 -3.33 11.94 -20.74
C TYR A 89 -3.30 12.93 -21.92
N PRO A 90 -2.33 12.82 -22.85
CA PRO A 90 -2.18 13.72 -24.00
C PRO A 90 -3.14 13.45 -25.17
N TRP A 91 -4.22 12.70 -24.97
CA TRP A 91 -5.18 12.32 -26.04
C TRP A 91 -6.59 12.89 -25.88
N ARG A 92 -6.83 13.78 -24.91
CA ARG A 92 -8.14 14.43 -24.71
C ARG A 92 -8.33 15.75 -25.47
N GLU A 93 -7.46 16.06 -26.42
CA GLU A 93 -7.67 17.14 -27.40
C GLU A 93 -7.50 16.58 -28.81
N ARG A 94 -8.60 16.07 -29.37
CA ARG A 94 -8.83 16.03 -30.81
C ARG A 94 -10.32 15.94 -31.11
#